data_AF-A0A7S2EH00-F1
#
_entry.id   AF-A0A7S2EH00-F1
#
_cell.length_a   1.000
_cell.length_b   1.000
_cell.length_c   1.000
_cell.angle_alpha   90.00
_cell.angle_beta   90.00
_cell.angle_gamma   90.00
#
_symmetry.space_group_name_H-M   'P 1'
#
loop_
_entity.id
_entity.type
_entity.pdbx_description
1 polymer ?
#
loop_
_entity_poly.entity_id
_entity_poly.type
_entity_poly.pdbx_seq_one_letter_code
_entity_poly.pdbx_strand_id
1 'polypeptide(L)'
;QKGFSTAHIWACPPLKGDDYILYAKPEDQKTPKDDRLRQWYIDMLVDAQKRGIVGKLTNMYDIYFADPKNDATVVPYMDGDYFPAEVENIIKDLEEGKSSKKGSSAGKKKKGSKSKNKQKSGRGGTRSSGIDEEALNASGMVPAGVAQKSLQEGGRDFVMAKLGEIIKPMK
;
A
#
# COMPACT_ATOMS: atom_id res chain seq x y z
N GLN A 1 -8.46 -30.95 -0.39
CA GLN A 1 -7.99 -29.56 -0.48
C GLN A 1 -9.09 -28.70 -1.10
N LYS A 2 -9.25 -27.43 -0.71
CA LYS A 2 -10.35 -26.54 -1.14
C LYS A 2 -10.11 -25.77 -2.47
N GLY A 3 -8.96 -25.95 -3.12
CA GLY A 3 -8.66 -25.34 -4.43
C GLY A 3 -8.01 -23.97 -4.42
N PHE A 4 -7.63 -23.41 -3.25
CA PHE A 4 -6.89 -22.15 -3.18
C PHE A 4 -5.47 -22.31 -3.73
N SER A 5 -5.07 -21.41 -4.64
CA SER A 5 -3.77 -21.44 -5.32
C SER A 5 -2.72 -20.51 -4.72
N THR A 6 -3.13 -19.47 -3.99
CA THR A 6 -2.25 -18.41 -3.51
C THR A 6 -2.72 -17.90 -2.16
N ALA A 7 -1.77 -17.62 -1.27
CA ALA A 7 -2.00 -16.98 0.02
C ALA A 7 -1.08 -15.75 0.13
N HIS A 8 -1.62 -14.66 0.68
CA HIS A 8 -0.88 -13.43 0.94
C HIS A 8 -0.82 -13.22 2.44
N ILE A 9 0.36 -12.87 2.96
CA ILE A 9 0.58 -12.63 4.39
C ILE A 9 1.21 -11.24 4.53
N TRP A 10 0.52 -10.37 5.26
CA TRP A 10 1.09 -9.10 5.71
C TRP A 10 1.69 -9.27 7.10
N ALA A 11 3.01 -9.31 7.18
CA ALA A 11 3.75 -9.44 8.44
C ALA A 11 3.84 -8.09 9.17
N CYS A 12 2.73 -7.67 9.80
CA CYS A 12 2.66 -6.45 10.61
C CYS A 12 2.50 -6.83 12.09
N PRO A 13 3.44 -6.46 12.97
CA PRO A 13 3.22 -6.60 14.41
C PRO A 13 2.28 -5.49 14.93
N PRO A 14 1.54 -5.72 16.02
CA PRO A 14 0.67 -4.70 16.60
C PRO A 14 1.49 -3.54 17.15
N LEU A 15 0.91 -2.34 17.15
CA LEU A 15 1.53 -1.17 17.76
C LEU A 15 1.55 -1.32 19.29
N LYS A 16 2.39 -0.51 19.95
CA LYS A 16 2.50 -0.52 21.40
C LYS A 16 1.15 -0.12 22.03
N GLY A 17 0.57 -1.04 22.80
CA GLY A 17 -0.72 -0.84 23.47
C GLY A 17 -1.91 -1.41 22.69
N ASP A 18 -1.68 -1.90 21.46
CA ASP A 18 -2.72 -2.54 20.66
C ASP A 18 -2.68 -4.06 20.82
N ASP A 19 -3.85 -4.68 20.65
CA ASP A 19 -4.08 -6.11 20.63
C ASP A 19 -4.90 -6.47 19.38
N TYR A 20 -4.47 -7.47 18.61
CA TYR A 20 -5.19 -7.86 17.38
C TYR A 20 -6.48 -8.63 17.66
N ILE A 21 -6.43 -9.59 18.59
CA ILE A 21 -7.53 -10.53 18.83
C ILE A 21 -7.79 -10.66 20.34
N LEU A 22 -6.77 -11.03 21.11
CA LEU A 22 -6.90 -11.30 22.53
C LEU A 22 -6.62 -10.02 23.33
N TYR A 23 -7.65 -9.51 23.98
CA TYR A 23 -7.55 -8.35 24.87
C TYR A 23 -6.67 -8.66 26.10
N ALA A 24 -5.78 -7.72 26.43
CA ALA A 24 -4.94 -7.76 27.63
C ALA A 24 -3.95 -8.94 27.68
N LYS A 25 -2.99 -8.95 26.74
CA LYS A 25 -1.87 -9.91 26.75
C LYS A 25 -1.04 -9.83 28.04
N PRO A 26 -0.39 -10.93 28.47
CA PRO A 26 0.54 -10.94 29.61
C PRO A 26 1.62 -9.87 29.49
N GLU A 27 1.98 -9.22 30.61
CA GLU A 27 2.94 -8.11 30.62
C GLU A 27 4.37 -8.51 30.20
N ASP A 28 4.73 -9.78 30.42
CA ASP A 28 6.02 -10.36 30.03
C ASP A 28 6.06 -10.81 28.56
N GLN A 29 4.90 -10.86 27.87
CA GLN A 29 4.82 -11.22 26.47
C GLN A 29 5.32 -10.08 25.57
N LYS A 30 6.51 -10.27 25.01
CA LYS A 30 7.11 -9.32 24.06
C LYS A 30 6.47 -9.43 22.69
N THR A 31 6.15 -8.27 22.11
CA THR A 31 5.75 -8.18 20.70
C THR A 31 7.01 -8.22 19.82
N PRO A 32 7.11 -9.12 18.82
CA PRO A 32 8.25 -9.15 17.92
C PRO A 32 8.30 -7.87 17.08
N LYS A 33 9.51 -7.40 16.76
CA LYS A 33 9.71 -6.35 15.76
C LYS A 33 9.51 -6.90 14.35
N ASP A 34 9.32 -6.00 13.38
CA ASP A 34 9.03 -6.30 11.97
C ASP A 34 9.94 -7.37 11.38
N ASP A 35 11.27 -7.21 11.49
CA ASP A 35 12.24 -8.17 10.94
C ASP A 35 12.12 -9.56 11.58
N ARG A 36 11.88 -9.60 12.89
CA ARG A 36 11.75 -10.87 13.62
C ARG A 36 10.47 -11.60 13.24
N LEU A 37 9.36 -10.86 13.10
CA LEU A 37 8.09 -11.43 12.67
C LEU A 37 8.17 -11.91 11.22
N ARG A 38 8.78 -11.13 10.33
CA ARG A 38 9.02 -11.51 8.93
C ARG A 38 9.83 -12.79 8.84
N GLN A 39 10.95 -12.87 9.55
CA GLN A 39 11.79 -14.07 9.54
C GLN A 39 11.02 -15.29 10.06
N TRP A 40 10.22 -15.13 11.11
CA TRP A 40 9.40 -16.23 11.65
C TRP A 40 8.43 -16.80 10.59
N TYR A 41 7.77 -15.94 9.81
CA TYR A 41 6.93 -16.40 8.70
C TYR A 41 7.73 -17.06 7.58
N ILE A 42 8.91 -16.52 7.23
CA ILE A 42 9.78 -17.12 6.21
C ILE A 42 10.21 -18.52 6.65
N ASP A 43 10.65 -18.70 7.89
CA ASP A 43 11.07 -20.00 8.43
C ASP A 43 9.92 -21.02 8.37
N MET A 44 8.72 -20.60 8.75
CA MET A 44 7.51 -21.43 8.67
C MET A 44 7.17 -21.80 7.21
N LEU A 45 7.25 -20.86 6.27
CA LEU A 45 6.95 -21.11 4.85
C LEU A 45 8.01 -21.99 4.19
N VAL A 46 9.29 -21.84 4.55
CA VAL A 46 10.39 -22.69 4.08
C VAL A 46 10.21 -24.13 4.57
N ASP A 47 9.78 -24.34 5.82
CA ASP A 47 9.43 -25.68 6.30
C ASP A 47 8.24 -26.27 5.52
N ALA A 48 7.21 -25.45 5.27
CA ALA A 48 6.07 -25.87 4.46
C ALA A 48 6.44 -26.21 3.00
N GLN A 49 7.45 -25.53 2.41
CA GLN A 49 8.01 -25.91 1.11
C GLN A 49 8.70 -27.26 1.15
N LYS A 50 9.52 -27.55 2.17
CA LYS A 50 10.19 -28.85 2.35
C LYS A 50 9.19 -30.01 2.46
N ARG A 51 8.01 -29.73 3.03
CA ARG A 51 6.91 -30.68 3.19
C ARG A 51 6.02 -30.80 1.94
N GLY A 52 6.32 -30.08 0.86
CA GLY A 52 5.53 -30.09 -0.37
C GLY A 52 4.16 -29.41 -0.28
N ILE A 53 3.95 -28.57 0.74
CA ILE A 53 2.69 -27.84 0.95
C ILE A 53 2.70 -26.51 0.18
N VAL A 54 3.83 -25.79 0.22
CA VAL A 54 4.04 -24.53 -0.50
C VAL A 54 4.87 -24.82 -1.75
N GLY A 55 4.38 -24.41 -2.92
CA GLY A 55 5.15 -24.49 -4.17
C GLY A 55 6.18 -23.37 -4.27
N LYS A 56 5.70 -22.13 -4.45
CA LYS A 56 6.53 -20.94 -4.62
C LYS A 56 6.40 -20.01 -3.41
N LEU A 57 7.53 -19.65 -2.80
CA LEU A 57 7.66 -18.56 -1.83
C LEU A 57 8.25 -17.34 -2.54
N THR A 58 7.60 -16.19 -2.42
CA THR A 58 8.01 -14.93 -3.07
C THR A 58 7.37 -13.75 -2.34
N ASN A 59 7.62 -12.53 -2.81
CA ASN A 59 7.11 -11.29 -2.21
C ASN A 59 6.32 -10.47 -3.25
N MET A 60 5.55 -9.50 -2.77
CA MET A 60 4.70 -8.66 -3.62
C MET A 60 5.52 -7.84 -4.63
N TYR A 61 6.73 -7.40 -4.26
CA TYR A 61 7.60 -6.64 -5.16
C TYR A 61 7.96 -7.45 -6.39
N ASP A 62 8.47 -8.67 -6.19
CA ASP A 62 8.93 -9.53 -7.28
C ASP A 62 7.79 -10.01 -8.18
N ILE A 63 6.56 -10.18 -7.65
CA ILE A 63 5.41 -10.58 -8.45
C ILE A 63 4.80 -9.41 -9.23
N TYR A 64 4.54 -8.28 -8.56
CA TYR A 64 3.67 -7.24 -9.11
C TYR A 64 4.42 -5.94 -9.43
N PHE A 65 5.35 -5.51 -8.59
CA PHE A 65 5.95 -4.17 -8.72
C PHE A 65 7.28 -4.15 -9.50
N ALA A 66 7.90 -5.30 -9.74
CA ALA A 66 9.14 -5.39 -10.50
C ALA A 66 8.91 -5.16 -12.01
N ASP A 67 7.78 -5.63 -12.55
CA ASP A 67 7.45 -5.46 -13.98
C ASP A 67 6.90 -4.05 -14.24
N PRO A 68 7.57 -3.21 -15.05
CA PRO A 68 7.08 -1.87 -15.39
C PRO A 68 5.83 -1.88 -16.26
N LYS A 69 5.43 -3.02 -16.84
CA LYS A 69 4.21 -3.16 -17.64
C LYS A 69 2.97 -3.38 -16.80
N ASN A 70 3.13 -3.74 -15.52
CA ASN A 70 1.99 -3.92 -14.63
C ASN A 70 1.41 -2.56 -14.22
N ASP A 71 0.10 -2.45 -14.29
CA ASP A 71 -0.68 -1.37 -13.68
C ASP A 71 -1.24 -1.79 -12.30
N ALA A 72 -1.90 -0.87 -11.60
CA ALA A 72 -2.42 -1.15 -10.25
C ALA A 72 -3.50 -2.25 -10.21
N THR A 73 -4.13 -2.59 -11.33
CA THR A 73 -5.26 -3.53 -11.37
C THR A 73 -4.83 -4.99 -11.18
N VAL A 74 -3.55 -5.31 -11.39
CA VAL A 74 -3.03 -6.67 -11.19
C VAL A 74 -2.69 -6.99 -9.74
N VAL A 75 -2.65 -5.97 -8.86
CA VAL A 75 -2.35 -6.15 -7.44
C VAL A 75 -3.61 -6.66 -6.72
N PRO A 76 -3.55 -7.78 -5.99
CA PRO A 76 -4.68 -8.29 -5.23
C PRO A 76 -5.25 -7.26 -4.25
N TYR A 77 -6.56 -7.04 -4.32
CA TYR A 77 -7.29 -6.19 -3.39
C TYR A 77 -7.84 -7.03 -2.23
N MET A 78 -7.43 -6.71 -0.99
CA MET A 78 -7.95 -7.34 0.22
C MET A 78 -8.38 -6.28 1.24
N ASP A 79 -9.54 -6.50 1.86
CA ASP A 79 -10.08 -5.56 2.85
C ASP A 79 -9.17 -5.50 4.09
N GLY A 80 -8.89 -4.29 4.55
CA GLY A 80 -7.97 -4.03 5.66
C GLY A 80 -6.49 -4.23 5.38
N ASP A 81 -6.08 -4.51 4.13
CA ASP A 81 -4.67 -4.62 3.76
C ASP A 81 -3.99 -3.25 3.58
N TYR A 82 -2.67 -3.24 3.56
CA TYR A 82 -1.84 -2.04 3.43
C TYR A 82 -2.03 -1.34 2.07
N PHE A 83 -2.04 -2.11 0.97
CA PHE A 83 -1.93 -1.55 -0.38
C PHE A 83 -3.10 -0.66 -0.81
N PRO A 84 -4.38 -1.04 -0.59
CA PRO A 84 -5.49 -0.17 -0.96
C PRO A 84 -5.40 1.21 -0.30
N ALA A 85 -5.05 1.28 0.98
CA ALA A 85 -4.90 2.55 1.69
C ALA A 85 -3.73 3.39 1.16
N GLU A 86 -2.60 2.75 0.84
CA GLU A 86 -1.43 3.45 0.29
C GLU A 86 -1.67 3.96 -1.13
N VAL A 87 -2.36 3.18 -1.98
CA VAL A 87 -2.81 3.60 -3.32
C VAL A 87 -3.64 4.88 -3.22
N GLU A 88 -4.63 4.91 -2.32
CA GLU A 88 -5.49 6.09 -2.10
C GLU A 88 -4.69 7.32 -1.65
N ASN A 89 -3.67 7.14 -0.81
CA ASN A 89 -2.79 8.25 -0.40
C ASN A 89 -1.97 8.78 -1.59
N ILE A 90 -1.43 7.90 -2.43
CA ILE A 90 -0.67 8.28 -3.63
C ILE A 90 -1.55 9.03 -4.63
N ILE A 91 -2.79 8.57 -4.84
CA ILE A 91 -3.76 9.24 -5.73
C ILE A 91 -4.09 10.64 -5.18
N LYS A 92 -4.33 10.78 -3.88
CA LYS A 92 -4.57 12.11 -3.27
C LYS A 92 -3.38 13.04 -3.42
N ASP A 93 -2.16 12.55 -3.18
CA ASP A 93 -0.95 13.35 -3.35
C ASP A 93 -0.72 13.77 -4.81
N LEU A 94 -1.15 12.96 -5.76
CA LEU A 94 -1.17 13.28 -7.19
C LEU A 94 -2.18 14.39 -7.51
N GLU A 95 -3.42 14.26 -7.05
CA GLU A 95 -4.50 15.23 -7.27
C GLU A 95 -4.17 16.60 -6.64
N GLU A 96 -3.52 16.59 -5.48
CA GLU A 96 -3.08 17.81 -4.79
C GLU A 96 -1.77 18.39 -5.35
N GLY A 97 -1.18 17.78 -6.38
CA GLY A 97 0.04 18.25 -7.04
C GLY A 97 1.30 18.16 -6.18
N LYS A 98 1.25 17.46 -5.05
CA LYS A 98 2.37 17.30 -4.09
C LYS A 98 3.50 16.43 -4.63
N SER A 99 3.29 15.75 -5.75
CA SER A 99 4.27 14.87 -6.42
C SER A 99 5.46 15.60 -7.07
N SER A 100 5.52 16.94 -7.04
CA SER A 100 6.55 17.73 -7.71
C SER A 100 7.44 18.54 -6.75
N LYS A 101 8.43 17.87 -6.13
CA LYS A 101 9.78 18.42 -5.78
C LYS A 101 10.61 17.44 -4.96
N LYS A 102 11.42 16.63 -5.62
CA LYS A 102 12.73 16.18 -5.09
C LYS A 102 13.72 15.91 -6.23
N GLY A 103 13.82 16.88 -7.14
CA GLY A 103 14.98 17.07 -8.00
C GLY A 103 15.95 18.03 -7.30
N SER A 104 17.20 17.64 -7.22
CA SER A 104 18.36 18.38 -6.69
C SER A 104 18.37 19.88 -7.01
N SER A 105 18.37 20.72 -5.97
CA SER A 105 18.86 22.10 -6.02
C SER A 105 19.08 22.62 -4.60
N ALA A 106 20.31 23.07 -4.34
CA ALA A 106 20.77 23.58 -3.08
C ALA A 106 20.18 24.97 -2.74
N GLY A 107 19.80 25.16 -1.47
CA GLY A 107 19.94 26.43 -0.74
C GLY A 107 18.87 27.52 -0.92
N LYS A 108 17.96 27.64 0.05
CA LYS A 108 17.82 28.86 0.91
C LYS A 108 16.72 28.70 1.97
N LYS A 109 17.06 29.04 3.21
CA LYS A 109 16.17 29.20 4.38
C LYS A 109 15.02 30.18 4.12
N LYS A 110 13.83 29.90 4.67
CA LYS A 110 13.04 30.89 5.44
C LYS A 110 12.03 30.21 6.39
N LYS A 111 11.98 30.75 7.63
CA LYS A 111 11.09 30.44 8.75
C LYS A 111 9.63 30.84 8.47
N GLY A 112 8.68 30.17 9.12
CA GLY A 112 7.36 30.72 9.44
C GLY A 112 6.37 29.67 9.92
N SER A 113 6.10 29.63 11.23
CA SER A 113 5.10 28.76 11.87
C SER A 113 3.68 29.30 11.70
N LYS A 114 2.67 28.41 11.57
CA LYS A 114 1.39 28.57 12.27
C LYS A 114 0.59 27.27 12.32
N SER A 115 0.35 26.84 13.56
CA SER A 115 -0.58 25.81 14.00
C SER A 115 -2.03 26.18 13.68
N LYS A 116 -2.84 25.19 13.27
CA LYS A 116 -4.29 25.16 13.55
C LYS A 116 -4.77 23.72 13.76
N ASN A 117 -5.75 23.63 14.65
CA ASN A 117 -6.17 22.49 15.45
C ASN A 117 -7.20 21.58 14.75
N LYS A 118 -7.28 20.34 15.26
CA LYS A 118 -8.17 19.20 14.96
C LYS A 118 -9.65 19.52 14.66
N GLN A 119 -10.25 18.70 13.80
CA GLN A 119 -11.60 18.19 14.01
C GLN A 119 -11.70 16.70 13.64
N LYS A 120 -12.21 15.90 14.59
CA LYS A 120 -12.69 14.52 14.38
C LYS A 120 -14.08 14.59 13.74
N SER A 121 -14.37 13.71 12.78
CA SER A 121 -15.71 13.15 12.61
C SER A 121 -15.57 11.70 12.15
N GLY A 122 -16.43 10.83 12.67
CA GLY A 122 -16.36 9.39 12.46
C GLY A 122 -17.39 8.87 11.46
N ARG A 123 -17.09 7.66 10.96
CA ARG A 123 -17.99 6.55 10.60
C ARG A 123 -18.93 6.76 9.40
N GLY A 124 -18.74 5.94 8.37
CA GLY A 124 -19.75 5.67 7.35
C GLY A 124 -19.17 4.83 6.22
N GLY A 125 -19.40 3.52 6.25
CA GLY A 125 -19.05 2.64 5.13
C GLY A 125 -19.91 2.96 3.91
N THR A 126 -19.33 2.91 2.72
CA THR A 126 -20.05 3.09 1.46
C THR A 126 -20.22 1.73 0.80
N ARG A 127 -21.44 1.19 0.94
CA ARG A 127 -21.95 0.13 0.08
C ARG A 127 -22.17 0.69 -1.33
N SER A 128 -21.98 -0.20 -2.30
CA SER A 128 -22.08 -0.02 -3.74
C SER A 128 -23.36 0.67 -4.24
N SER A 129 -23.18 1.62 -5.14
CA SER A 129 -24.02 1.76 -6.33
C SER A 129 -23.09 1.97 -7.52
N GLY A 130 -23.40 1.30 -8.65
CA GLY A 130 -22.57 1.29 -9.85
C GLY A 130 -22.07 2.67 -10.26
N ILE A 131 -20.83 2.72 -10.72
CA ILE A 131 -20.14 3.95 -11.08
C ILE A 131 -20.63 4.34 -12.48
N ASP A 132 -21.36 5.45 -12.56
CA ASP A 132 -21.80 6.04 -13.83
C ASP A 132 -20.60 6.71 -14.50
N GLU A 133 -20.17 6.15 -15.62
CA GLU A 133 -18.96 6.51 -16.37
C GLU A 133 -19.03 7.94 -16.92
N GLU A 134 -20.24 8.44 -17.18
CA GLU A 134 -20.46 9.80 -17.69
C GLU A 134 -20.40 10.84 -16.55
N ALA A 135 -20.90 10.49 -15.36
CA ALA A 135 -20.76 11.30 -14.15
C ALA A 135 -19.30 11.38 -13.67
N LEU A 136 -18.52 10.30 -13.84
CA LEU A 136 -17.09 10.28 -13.50
C LEU A 136 -16.29 11.25 -14.38
N ASN A 137 -16.55 11.24 -15.69
CA ASN A 137 -15.90 12.16 -16.65
C ASN A 137 -16.33 13.62 -16.42
N ALA A 138 -17.59 13.87 -16.07
CA ALA A 138 -18.10 15.20 -15.79
C ALA A 138 -17.65 15.77 -14.43
N SER A 139 -17.24 14.91 -13.48
CA SER A 139 -16.87 15.31 -12.12
C SER A 139 -15.55 16.07 -11.99
N GLY A 140 -14.73 16.14 -13.05
CA GLY A 140 -13.39 16.72 -12.96
C GLY A 140 -12.39 15.87 -12.15
N MET A 141 -12.71 14.59 -11.88
CA MET A 141 -11.78 13.59 -11.33
C MET A 141 -10.62 13.26 -12.27
N VAL A 142 -10.58 13.84 -13.48
CA VAL A 142 -9.37 13.88 -14.31
C VAL A 142 -8.70 15.24 -14.06
N PRO A 143 -7.57 15.31 -13.34
CA PRO A 143 -6.97 16.59 -12.99
C PRO A 143 -6.55 17.34 -14.25
N ALA A 144 -7.04 18.57 -14.43
CA ALA A 144 -6.56 19.47 -15.46
C ALA A 144 -5.08 19.77 -15.22
N GLY A 145 -4.20 19.22 -16.06
CA GLY A 145 -2.75 19.39 -15.97
C GLY A 145 -1.96 18.10 -15.68
N VAL A 146 -2.63 16.98 -15.38
CA VAL A 146 -1.98 15.66 -15.41
C VAL A 146 -2.07 15.17 -16.84
N ALA A 147 -0.92 15.08 -17.51
CA ALA A 147 -0.88 14.54 -18.86
C ALA A 147 -1.40 13.10 -18.83
N GLN A 148 -2.59 12.86 -19.41
CA GLN A 148 -3.12 11.52 -19.73
C GLN A 148 -2.12 10.64 -20.51
N LYS A 149 -1.01 11.23 -21.02
CA LYS A 149 0.12 10.53 -21.62
C LYS A 149 0.67 9.38 -20.78
N SER A 150 0.63 9.42 -19.44
CA SER A 150 1.12 8.28 -18.65
C SER A 150 0.22 7.04 -18.71
N LEU A 151 -1.07 7.20 -19.04
CA LEU A 151 -2.00 6.07 -19.24
C LEU A 151 -2.05 5.59 -20.71
N GLN A 152 -1.68 6.44 -21.68
CA GLN A 152 -1.85 6.15 -23.12
C GLN A 152 -0.53 5.95 -23.88
N GLU A 153 0.63 6.34 -23.33
CA GLU A 153 1.89 6.44 -24.07
C GLU A 153 3.00 5.54 -23.49
N GLY A 154 2.70 4.28 -23.16
CA GLY A 154 3.71 3.27 -22.79
C GLY A 154 4.60 3.63 -21.58
N GLY A 155 4.19 4.61 -20.77
CA GLY A 155 4.83 4.98 -19.53
C GLY A 155 4.39 4.05 -18.40
N ARG A 156 5.32 3.70 -17.51
CA ARG A 156 5.00 2.92 -16.31
C ARG A 156 3.93 3.65 -15.49
N ASP A 157 2.93 2.90 -15.02
CA ASP A 157 1.88 3.41 -14.13
C ASP A 157 2.52 4.14 -12.93
N PHE A 158 2.11 5.39 -12.70
CA PHE A 158 2.72 6.25 -11.68
C PHE A 158 2.48 5.70 -10.27
N VAL A 159 1.27 5.20 -10.00
CA VAL A 159 0.91 4.62 -8.70
C VAL A 159 1.80 3.40 -8.44
N MET A 160 1.97 2.53 -9.44
CA MET A 160 2.84 1.36 -9.37
C MET A 160 4.33 1.71 -9.26
N ALA A 161 4.77 2.82 -9.87
CA ALA A 161 6.12 3.32 -9.68
C ALA A 161 6.33 3.77 -8.22
N LYS A 162 5.41 4.55 -7.66
CA LYS A 162 5.49 5.03 -6.27
C LYS A 162 5.37 3.91 -5.24
N LEU A 163 4.42 3.01 -5.40
CA LEU A 163 4.31 1.82 -4.56
C LEU A 163 5.56 0.96 -4.65
N GLY A 164 6.10 0.76 -5.85
CA GLY A 164 7.36 0.03 -6.04
C GLY A 164 8.52 0.66 -5.26
N GLU A 165 8.65 1.99 -5.27
CA GLU A 165 9.65 2.72 -4.47
C GLU A 165 9.46 2.53 -2.96
N ILE A 166 8.22 2.55 -2.47
CA ILE A 166 7.87 2.38 -1.05
C ILE A 166 8.15 0.95 -0.58
N ILE A 167 7.83 -0.05 -1.42
CA ILE A 167 7.87 -1.47 -1.05
C ILE A 167 9.25 -2.08 -1.24
N LYS A 168 10.06 -1.59 -2.18
CA LYS A 168 11.39 -2.15 -2.49
C LYS A 168 12.30 -2.31 -1.25
N PRO A 169 12.37 -1.35 -0.31
CA PRO A 169 13.16 -1.50 0.92
C PRO A 169 12.58 -2.52 1.91
N MET A 170 11.31 -2.91 1.75
CA MET A 170 10.61 -3.87 2.60
C MET A 170 10.78 -5.33 2.14
N LYS A 171 11.49 -5.56 1.03
CA LYS A 171 11.84 -6.90 0.54
C LYS A 171 12.70 -7.68 1.55
#